data_AF-A0A2K2G0N3-F1
#
_entry.id   AF-A0A2K2G0N3-F1
#
_cell.length_a   1.000
_cell.length_b   1.000
_cell.length_c   1.000
_cell.angle_alpha   90.00
_cell.angle_beta   90.00
_cell.angle_gamma   90.00
#
_symmetry.space_group_name_H-M   'P 1'
#
loop_
_entity.id
_entity.type
_entity.pdbx_description
1 polymer ?
#
loop_
_entity_poly.entity_id
_entity_poly.type
_entity_poly.pdbx_seq_one_letter_code
_entity_poly.pdbx_strand_id
1 'polypeptide(L)'
;MRKTNDEIMADIVTQFDEAGADPVKGMFENAETLRSGLKLPTYLTEAYQRGEDLTLAKLAYREEDMPNSFNELLPRVTAAMAFADQWERTRPA
;
A
#
# COMPACT_ATOMS: atom_id res chain seq x y z
N MET A 1 8.78 16.19 13.94
CA MET A 1 8.06 15.25 14.83
C MET A 1 7.91 13.93 14.09
N ARG A 2 7.96 12.79 14.80
CA ARG A 2 7.71 11.48 14.18
C ARG A 2 6.21 11.38 13.87
N LYS A 3 5.84 11.00 12.65
CA LYS A 3 4.45 10.71 12.30
C LYS A 3 3.95 9.51 13.10
N THR A 4 2.71 9.56 13.54
CA THR A 4 1.96 8.43 14.10
C THR A 4 1.66 7.40 13.01
N ASN A 5 1.28 6.19 13.42
CA ASN A 5 0.85 5.15 12.47
C ASN A 5 -0.35 5.62 11.63
N ASP A 6 -1.29 6.36 12.22
CA ASP A 6 -2.48 6.84 11.50
C ASP A 6 -2.14 7.93 10.49
N GLU A 7 -1.19 8.83 10.81
CA GLU A 7 -0.69 9.81 9.85
C GLU A 7 0.05 9.14 8.67
N ILE A 8 0.78 8.06 8.93
CA ILE A 8 1.45 7.29 7.87
C ILE A 8 0.42 6.50 7.04
N MET A 9 -0.64 5.97 7.67
CA MET A 9 -1.73 5.31 6.95
C MET A 9 -2.50 6.28 6.04
N ALA A 10 -2.72 7.52 6.47
CA ALA A 10 -3.32 8.54 5.61
C ALA A 10 -2.46 8.82 4.35
N ASP A 11 -1.12 8.86 4.50
CA ASP A 11 -0.21 8.97 3.35
C ASP A 11 -0.30 7.74 2.43
N ILE A 12 -0.53 6.54 2.99
CA ILE A 12 -0.65 5.29 2.23
C ILE A 12 -1.97 5.24 1.45
N VAL A 13 -3.08 5.69 2.04
CA VAL A 13 -4.37 5.83 1.35
C VAL A 13 -4.21 6.72 0.11
N THR A 14 -3.55 7.87 0.28
CA THR A 14 -3.27 8.79 -0.83
C THR A 14 -2.47 8.11 -1.96
N GLN A 15 -1.46 7.31 -1.62
CA GLN A 15 -0.67 6.56 -2.61
C GLN A 15 -1.51 5.52 -3.37
N PHE A 16 -2.47 4.85 -2.70
CA PHE A 16 -3.40 3.95 -3.38
C PHE A 16 -4.38 4.69 -4.29
N ASP A 17 -4.89 5.86 -3.86
CA ASP A 17 -5.78 6.69 -4.66
C ASP A 17 -5.07 7.22 -5.91
N GLU A 18 -3.84 7.70 -5.78
CA GLU A 18 -3.01 8.15 -6.91
C GLU A 18 -2.75 7.01 -7.92
N ALA A 19 -2.52 5.79 -7.43
CA ALA A 19 -2.32 4.62 -8.29
C ALA A 19 -3.63 4.11 -8.93
N GLY A 20 -4.78 4.27 -8.26
CA GLY A 20 -6.10 3.87 -8.75
C GLY A 20 -6.76 4.90 -9.67
N ALA A 21 -6.39 6.18 -9.56
CA ALA A 21 -6.91 7.28 -10.37
C ALA A 21 -6.33 7.35 -11.79
N ASP A 22 -5.41 6.45 -12.17
CA ASP A 22 -4.95 6.27 -13.56
C ASP A 22 -5.52 5.00 -14.21
N PRO A 23 -6.85 4.90 -14.45
CA PRO A 23 -7.44 3.78 -15.18
C PRO A 23 -7.14 3.83 -16.68
N VAL A 24 -6.53 4.91 -17.20
CA VAL A 24 -6.32 5.13 -18.65
C VAL A 24 -4.94 4.66 -19.13
N LYS A 25 -3.90 4.69 -18.29
CA LYS A 25 -2.65 3.93 -18.55
C LYS A 25 -2.75 2.47 -18.09
N GLY A 26 -3.72 2.20 -17.22
CA GLY A 26 -3.91 1.01 -16.40
C GLY A 26 -4.25 -0.34 -17.09
N MET A 27 -4.49 -0.38 -18.40
CA MET A 27 -4.88 -1.63 -19.06
C MET A 27 -3.84 -2.18 -20.04
N PHE A 28 -2.84 -1.37 -20.43
CA PHE A 28 -1.92 -1.76 -21.51
C PHE A 28 -0.42 -1.69 -21.15
N GLU A 29 -0.02 -1.13 -19.98
CA GLU A 29 1.39 -1.07 -19.51
C GLU A 29 1.64 -1.84 -18.19
N ASN A 30 0.65 -2.64 -17.74
CA ASN A 30 0.25 -2.71 -16.34
C ASN A 30 0.80 -3.82 -15.42
N ALA A 31 1.92 -4.45 -15.76
CA ALA A 31 2.55 -5.41 -14.84
C ALA A 31 3.72 -4.83 -14.05
N GLU A 32 4.38 -3.80 -14.57
CA GLU A 32 5.67 -3.31 -14.04
C GLU A 32 5.46 -2.10 -13.12
N THR A 33 4.58 -1.17 -13.49
CA THR A 33 4.18 -0.02 -12.67
C THR A 33 3.41 -0.44 -11.42
N LEU A 34 2.53 -1.44 -11.56
CA LEU A 34 1.86 -2.13 -10.45
C LEU A 34 2.86 -2.85 -9.54
N ARG A 35 3.99 -3.33 -10.10
CA ARG A 35 5.01 -4.07 -9.37
C ARG A 35 5.88 -3.19 -8.48
N SER A 36 6.29 -1.98 -8.86
CA SER A 36 7.18 -1.18 -8.00
C SER A 36 6.43 -0.18 -7.11
N GLY A 37 5.39 0.47 -7.64
CA GLY A 37 4.72 1.58 -6.95
C GLY A 37 3.85 1.15 -5.76
N LEU A 38 3.28 -0.06 -5.81
CA LEU A 38 2.29 -0.52 -4.83
C LEU A 38 2.85 -1.50 -3.79
N LYS A 39 4.07 -2.02 -3.96
CA LYS A 39 4.67 -2.95 -3.00
C LYS A 39 4.88 -2.31 -1.63
N LEU A 40 5.45 -1.10 -1.58
CA LEU A 40 5.68 -0.40 -0.31
C LEU A 40 4.35 -0.04 0.40
N PRO A 41 3.36 0.60 -0.26
CA PRO A 41 2.04 0.79 0.32
C PRO A 41 1.41 -0.50 0.85
N THR A 42 1.44 -1.57 0.05
CA THR A 42 0.90 -2.89 0.44
C THR A 42 1.59 -3.44 1.68
N TYR A 43 2.92 -3.44 1.71
CA TYR A 43 3.69 -3.91 2.85
C TYR A 43 3.36 -3.14 4.14
N LEU A 44 3.26 -1.81 4.06
CA LEU A 44 2.95 -0.97 5.21
C LEU A 44 1.52 -1.14 5.68
N THR A 45 0.55 -1.34 4.78
CA THR A 45 -0.82 -1.67 5.16
C THR A 45 -0.88 -2.99 5.92
N GLU A 46 -0.18 -4.02 5.45
CA GLU A 46 -0.13 -5.30 6.17
C GLU A 46 0.57 -5.18 7.52
N ALA A 47 1.63 -4.36 7.62
CA ALA A 47 2.28 -4.05 8.89
C ALA A 47 1.30 -3.36 9.86
N TYR A 48 0.49 -2.42 9.37
CA TYR A 48 -0.55 -1.76 10.16
C TYR A 48 -1.58 -2.75 10.67
N GLN A 49 -2.05 -3.66 9.80
CA GLN A 49 -2.99 -4.72 10.17
C GLN A 49 -2.44 -5.66 11.26
N ARG A 50 -1.12 -5.86 11.30
CA ARG A 50 -0.43 -6.63 12.35
C ARG A 50 -0.18 -5.83 13.63
N GLY A 51 -0.52 -4.53 13.65
CA GLY A 51 -0.24 -3.64 14.79
C GLY A 51 1.22 -3.22 14.91
N GLU A 52 1.99 -3.30 13.82
CA GLU A 52 3.40 -2.91 13.79
C GLU A 52 3.57 -1.40 13.70
N ASP A 53 4.72 -0.91 14.15
CA ASP A 53 5.11 0.50 13.98
C ASP A 53 5.49 0.76 12.52
N LEU A 54 4.74 1.64 11.84
CA LEU A 54 4.94 1.88 10.42
C LEU A 54 6.22 2.64 10.09
N THR A 55 6.77 3.39 11.04
CA THR A 55 8.09 4.01 10.83
C THR A 55 9.17 2.94 10.78
N LEU A 56 9.13 1.98 11.71
CA LEU A 56 10.08 0.87 11.75
C LEU A 56 9.88 -0.08 10.57
N ALA A 57 8.63 -0.40 10.23
CA ALA A 57 8.31 -1.22 9.06
C ALA A 57 8.84 -0.57 7.78
N LYS A 58 8.65 0.74 7.58
CA LYS A 58 9.17 1.46 6.42
C LYS A 58 10.70 1.43 6.34
N LEU A 59 11.39 1.50 7.47
CA LEU A 59 12.86 1.39 7.52
C LEU A 59 13.35 -0.05 7.27
N ALA A 60 12.56 -1.05 7.67
CA ALA A 60 12.86 -2.46 7.47
C ALA A 60 12.50 -2.96 6.06
N TYR A 61 11.61 -2.25 5.35
CA TYR A 61 11.12 -2.64 4.04
C TYR A 61 12.25 -2.84 3.03
N ARG A 62 12.24 -3.99 2.37
CA ARG A 62 13.03 -4.26 1.18
C ARG A 62 12.12 -4.78 0.09
N GLU A 63 12.29 -4.27 -1.12
CA GLU A 63 11.46 -4.67 -2.25
C GLU A 63 11.58 -6.18 -2.56
N GLU A 64 12.75 -6.78 -2.26
CA GLU A 64 13.03 -8.21 -2.39
C GLU A 64 12.20 -9.10 -1.46
N ASP A 65 11.67 -8.56 -0.36
CA ASP A 65 10.79 -9.28 0.58
C ASP A 65 9.35 -9.37 0.06
N MET A 66 9.02 -8.66 -1.01
CA MET A 66 7.70 -8.67 -1.64
C MET A 66 7.68 -9.58 -2.87
N PRO A 67 6.54 -10.25 -3.15
CA PRO A 67 6.39 -11.07 -4.33
C PRO A 67 6.67 -10.27 -5.61
N ASN A 68 7.56 -10.82 -6.43
CA ASN A 68 7.85 -10.27 -7.77
C ASN A 68 6.90 -10.84 -8.83
N SER A 69 6.19 -11.93 -8.51
CA SER A 69 5.16 -12.51 -9.36
C SER A 69 3.88 -11.67 -9.30
N PHE A 70 3.38 -11.26 -10.47
CA PHE A 70 2.12 -10.50 -10.55
C PHE A 70 0.95 -11.27 -9.93
N ASN A 71 0.88 -12.60 -10.13
CA ASN A 71 -0.20 -13.43 -9.59
C ASN A 71 -0.20 -13.52 -8.06
N GLU A 72 0.97 -13.36 -7.43
CA GLU A 72 1.11 -13.36 -5.97
C GLU A 72 0.96 -11.95 -5.38
N LEU A 73 1.41 -10.92 -6.12
CA LEU A 73 1.35 -9.54 -5.68
C LEU A 73 -0.07 -8.96 -5.80
N LEU A 74 -0.76 -9.24 -6.91
CA LEU A 74 -2.10 -8.71 -7.19
C LEU A 74 -3.10 -8.92 -6.04
N PRO A 75 -3.29 -10.15 -5.49
CA PRO A 75 -4.25 -10.34 -4.40
C PRO A 75 -3.86 -9.57 -3.13
N ARG A 76 -2.57 -9.41 -2.83
CA ARG A 76 -2.09 -8.64 -1.68
C ARG A 76 -2.39 -7.15 -1.86
N VAL A 77 -2.08 -6.61 -3.04
CA VAL A 77 -2.38 -5.21 -3.40
C VAL A 77 -3.89 -4.95 -3.30
N THR A 78 -4.71 -5.82 -3.89
CA THR A 78 -6.18 -5.68 -3.83
C THR A 78 -6.70 -5.69 -2.40
N ALA A 79 -6.19 -6.58 -1.55
CA ALA A 79 -6.58 -6.64 -0.14
C ALA A 79 -6.13 -5.39 0.64
N ALA A 80 -4.91 -4.90 0.40
CA ALA A 80 -4.39 -3.70 1.03
C ALA A 80 -5.18 -2.45 0.63
N MET A 81 -5.52 -2.30 -0.66
CA MET A 81 -6.38 -1.22 -1.15
C MET A 81 -7.76 -1.25 -0.50
N ALA A 82 -8.40 -2.41 -0.44
CA ALA A 82 -9.71 -2.56 0.18
C ALA A 82 -9.67 -2.21 1.68
N PHE A 83 -8.61 -2.61 2.38
CA PHE A 83 -8.41 -2.24 3.77
C PHE A 83 -8.18 -0.74 3.94
N ALA A 84 -7.33 -0.13 3.11
CA ALA A 84 -7.01 1.29 3.18
C ALA A 84 -8.27 2.15 2.96
N ASP A 85 -9.11 1.80 1.98
CA ASP A 85 -10.41 2.45 1.74
C ASP A 85 -11.37 2.28 2.93
N GLN A 86 -11.46 1.07 3.50
CA GLN A 86 -12.28 0.85 4.69
C GLN A 86 -11.78 1.64 5.91
N TRP A 87 -10.45 1.68 6.10
CA TRP A 87 -9.82 2.41 7.18
C TRP A 87 -10.09 3.90 7.07
N GLU A 88 -9.94 4.50 5.89
CA GLU A 88 -10.21 5.92 5.65
C GLU A 88 -11.67 6.29 5.97
N ARG A 89 -12.62 5.40 5.65
CA ARG A 89 -14.05 5.60 5.95
C ARG A 89 -14.41 5.45 7.42
N THR A 90 -13.57 4.77 8.20
CA THR A 90 -13.87 4.41 9.59
C THR A 90 -12.97 5.09 10.62
N ARG A 91 -11.92 5.80 10.18
CA ARG A 91 -11.03 6.54 11.07
C ARG A 91 -11.79 7.68 11.78
N PRO A 92 -11.52 7.93 13.07
CA PRO A 92 -12.07 9.08 13.77
C PRO A 92 -11.55 10.38 13.13
N ALA A 93 -12.45 11.35 12.98
CA ALA A 93 -12.17 12.67 12.41
C ALA A 93 -11.27 13.54 13.30
#